data_AF-R6C322-F1
#
_entry.id   AF-R6C322-F1
#
_cell.length_a   1.000
_cell.length_b   1.000
_cell.length_c   1.000
_cell.angle_alpha   90.00
_cell.angle_beta   90.00
_cell.angle_gamma   90.00
#
_symmetry.space_group_name_H-M   'P 1'
#
loop_
_entity.id
_entity.type
_entity.pdbx_description
1 polymer ?
#
loop_
_entity_poly.entity_id
_entity_poly.type
_entity_poly.pdbx_seq_one_letter_code
_entity_poly.pdbx_strand_id
1 'polypeptide(L)'
;MKYIGFFSEMKLYENTGSVKEYLVEKVNYDKQKVIEYLAKQKRIAGCPREGIDCVTGETISPSFSVYNDGEYEWCDFLAYHIKHYNIRLPEEFIKKIGV
;
A
#
# COMPACT_ATOMS: atom_id res chain seq x y z
N MET A 1 -10.22 7.58 -10.11
CA MET A 1 -9.27 7.27 -9.04
C MET A 1 -8.94 5.78 -9.16
N LYS A 2 -7.65 5.41 -9.12
CA LYS A 2 -7.19 4.02 -9.06
C LYS A 2 -6.83 3.68 -7.61
N TYR A 3 -7.10 2.45 -7.17
CA TYR A 3 -6.77 2.02 -5.81
C TYR A 3 -5.58 1.05 -5.84
N ILE A 4 -4.67 1.18 -4.87
CA ILE A 4 -3.53 0.29 -4.72
C ILE A 4 -3.36 -0.10 -3.25
N GLY A 5 -2.99 -1.36 -3.00
CA GLY A 5 -2.72 -1.84 -1.65
C GLY A 5 -3.96 -1.96 -0.76
N PHE A 6 -5.17 -1.85 -1.31
CA PHE A 6 -6.41 -2.17 -0.60
C PHE A 6 -6.57 -3.69 -0.58
N PHE A 7 -5.74 -4.34 0.23
CA PHE A 7 -5.68 -5.79 0.28
C PHE A 7 -6.97 -6.36 0.89
N SER A 8 -7.44 -7.48 0.34
CA SER A 8 -8.68 -8.15 0.74
C SER A 8 -8.74 -8.48 2.24
N GLU A 9 -7.58 -8.74 2.84
CA GLU A 9 -7.37 -9.08 4.25
C GLU A 9 -7.83 -7.96 5.18
N MET A 10 -7.70 -6.70 4.75
CA MET A 10 -8.18 -5.54 5.51
C MET A 10 -9.71 -5.40 5.48
N LYS A 11 -10.43 -6.06 4.56
CA LYS A 11 -11.89 -5.94 4.39
C LYS A 11 -12.34 -4.47 4.36
N LEU A 12 -11.75 -3.70 3.44
CA LEU A 12 -12.08 -2.29 3.22
C LEU A 12 -13.18 -2.15 2.16
N TYR A 13 -13.58 -0.90 1.88
CA TYR A 13 -14.59 -0.58 0.87
C TYR A 13 -14.12 -0.94 -0.55
N GLU A 14 -12.82 -0.85 -0.81
CA GLU A 14 -12.18 -1.33 -2.02
C GLU A 14 -11.41 -2.62 -1.76
N ASN A 15 -11.27 -3.39 -2.83
CA ASN A 15 -10.53 -4.64 -2.83
C ASN A 15 -9.69 -4.73 -4.11
N THR A 16 -8.38 -4.66 -3.93
CA THR A 16 -7.40 -4.79 -5.01
C THR A 16 -6.86 -6.20 -5.17
N GLY A 17 -7.31 -7.18 -4.38
CA GLY A 17 -6.79 -8.55 -4.36
C GLY A 17 -6.13 -8.91 -3.03
N SER A 18 -5.73 -10.17 -2.87
CA SER A 18 -5.01 -10.62 -1.67
C SER A 18 -3.55 -10.18 -1.74
N VAL A 19 -2.97 -9.75 -0.61
CA VAL A 19 -1.53 -9.40 -0.57
C VAL A 19 -0.65 -10.54 -1.11
N LYS A 20 -1.08 -11.79 -0.93
CA LYS A 20 -0.34 -12.99 -1.36
C LYS A 20 -0.21 -13.10 -2.88
N GLU A 21 -1.17 -12.56 -3.64
CA GLU A 21 -1.14 -12.52 -5.11
C GLU A 21 -0.10 -11.53 -5.66
N TYR A 22 0.36 -10.62 -4.79
CA TYR A 22 1.36 -9.61 -5.11
C TYR A 22 2.75 -9.96 -4.60
N LEU A 23 2.90 -10.99 -3.76
CA LEU A 23 4.21 -11.43 -3.30
C LEU A 23 5.03 -12.00 -4.46
N VAL A 24 6.25 -11.48 -4.61
CA VAL A 24 7.21 -11.93 -5.62
C VAL A 24 8.58 -12.13 -4.98
N GLU A 25 9.43 -12.95 -5.60
CA GLU A 25 10.79 -13.17 -5.08
C GLU A 25 11.62 -11.88 -5.10
N LYS A 26 11.45 -11.04 -6.12
CA LYS A 26 12.15 -9.77 -6.31
C LYS A 26 11.25 -8.75 -6.98
N VAL A 27 11.37 -7.49 -6.56
CA VAL A 27 10.72 -6.34 -7.19
C VAL A 27 11.65 -5.64 -8.19
N ASN A 28 11.07 -5.02 -9.20
CA ASN A 28 11.77 -4.31 -10.28
C ASN A 28 11.84 -2.78 -10.07
N TYR A 29 11.62 -2.31 -8.85
CA TYR A 29 11.59 -0.89 -8.50
C TYR A 29 12.36 -0.61 -7.20
N ASP A 30 12.74 0.64 -6.99
CA ASP A 30 13.37 1.09 -5.74
C ASP A 30 12.33 1.26 -4.63
N LYS A 31 12.32 0.32 -3.66
CA LYS A 31 11.39 0.32 -2.53
C LYS A 31 11.47 1.60 -1.71
N GLN A 32 12.67 2.13 -1.47
CA GLN A 32 12.85 3.30 -0.62
C GLN A 32 12.22 4.51 -1.28
N LYS A 33 12.46 4.72 -2.58
CA LYS A 33 11.85 5.82 -3.33
C LYS A 33 10.32 5.73 -3.36
N VAL A 34 9.76 4.52 -3.52
CA VAL A 34 8.30 4.34 -3.46
C VAL A 34 7.76 4.69 -2.08
N ILE A 35 8.37 4.21 -1.00
CA ILE A 35 7.95 4.54 0.37
C ILE A 35 8.02 6.05 0.63
N GLU A 36 9.10 6.70 0.22
CA GLU A 36 9.26 8.15 0.33
C GLU A 36 8.23 8.92 -0.50
N TYR A 37 7.89 8.42 -1.71
CA TYR A 37 6.83 8.98 -2.52
C TYR A 37 5.49 8.93 -1.79
N LEU A 38 5.08 7.75 -1.29
CA LEU A 38 3.83 7.55 -0.58
C LEU A 38 3.71 8.45 0.66
N ALA A 39 4.79 8.56 1.44
CA ALA A 39 4.82 9.32 2.69
C ALA A 39 4.71 10.85 2.51
N LYS A 40 5.09 11.37 1.34
CA LYS A 40 5.04 12.81 1.03
C LYS A 40 3.65 13.27 0.59
N GLN A 41 2.72 12.36 0.28
CA GLN A 41 1.42 12.72 -0.27
C GLN A 41 0.43 13.17 0.79
N LYS A 42 -0.65 13.80 0.34
CA LYS A 42 -1.65 14.38 1.22
C LYS A 42 -2.46 13.27 1.89
N ARG A 43 -2.51 13.30 3.22
CA ARG A 43 -3.49 12.55 4.00
C ARG A 43 -4.89 13.11 3.76
N ILE A 44 -5.82 12.26 3.34
CA ILE A 44 -7.21 12.66 3.05
C ILE A 44 -8.21 12.18 4.11
N ALA A 45 -7.90 11.08 4.80
CA ALA A 45 -8.74 10.55 5.87
C ALA A 45 -7.93 9.79 6.91
N GLY A 46 -8.50 9.66 8.11
CA GLY A 46 -8.01 8.77 9.17
C GLY A 46 -9.12 7.82 9.59
N CYS A 47 -8.76 6.57 9.85
CA CYS A 47 -9.68 5.51 10.21
C CYS A 47 -9.30 4.95 11.59
N PRO A 48 -10.19 5.01 12.61
CA PRO A 48 -9.94 4.45 13.94
C PRO A 48 -10.18 2.93 13.93
N ARG A 49 -9.50 2.24 13.01
CA ARG A 49 -9.54 0.79 12.85
C ARG A 49 -8.11 0.30 12.71
N GLU A 50 -7.83 -0.84 13.32
CA GLU A 50 -6.51 -1.45 13.27
C GLU A 50 -6.02 -1.68 11.84
N GLY A 51 -4.76 -1.32 11.60
CA GLY A 51 -4.00 -1.81 10.46
C GLY A 51 -3.41 -3.17 10.81
N ILE A 52 -3.51 -4.13 9.90
CA ILE A 52 -2.92 -5.45 10.05
C ILE A 52 -1.81 -5.69 9.02
N ASP A 53 -0.83 -6.51 9.38
CA ASP A 53 0.01 -7.18 8.41
C ASP A 53 -0.87 -8.18 7.66
N CYS A 54 -1.12 -7.93 6.38
CA CYS A 54 -1.99 -8.74 5.55
C CYS A 54 -1.38 -10.12 5.23
N VAL A 55 -0.08 -10.32 5.48
CA VAL A 55 0.59 -11.62 5.27
C VAL A 55 0.40 -12.52 6.50
N THR A 56 0.59 -11.98 7.71
CA THR A 56 0.54 -12.74 8.97
C THR A 56 -0.80 -12.65 9.70
N GLY A 57 -1.54 -11.58 9.49
CA GLY A 57 -2.78 -11.24 10.23
C GLY A 57 -2.54 -10.48 11.54
N GLU A 58 -1.30 -10.18 11.90
CA GLU A 58 -0.96 -9.47 13.14
C GLU A 58 -1.30 -7.98 13.07
N THR A 59 -1.75 -7.42 14.19
CA THR A 59 -2.00 -5.97 14.28
C THR A 59 -0.68 -5.20 14.29
N ILE A 60 -0.53 -4.25 13.36
CA ILE A 60 0.68 -3.42 13.21
C ILE A 60 0.45 -1.97 13.66
N SER A 61 -0.80 -1.53 13.75
CA SER A 61 -1.17 -0.19 14.19
C SER A 61 -2.60 -0.17 14.72
N PRO A 62 -2.92 0.63 15.77
CA PRO A 62 -4.28 0.79 16.28
C PRO A 62 -5.20 1.59 15.33
N SER A 63 -4.63 2.30 14.36
CA SER A 63 -5.35 3.08 13.35
C SER A 63 -4.59 3.11 12.03
N PHE A 64 -5.26 3.44 10.93
CA PHE A 64 -4.63 3.67 9.64
C PHE A 64 -5.16 4.95 8.99
N SER A 65 -4.40 5.50 8.06
CA SER A 65 -4.76 6.71 7.30
C SER A 65 -4.82 6.42 5.81
N VAL A 66 -5.65 7.20 5.09
CA VAL A 66 -5.80 7.13 3.63
C VAL A 66 -5.14 8.35 3.00
N TYR A 67 -4.48 8.14 1.87
CA TYR A 67 -3.70 9.11 1.12
C TYR A 67 -4.03 9.01 -0.37
N ASN A 68 -3.86 10.11 -1.10
CA ASN A 68 -3.89 10.09 -2.55
C ASN A 68 -2.92 11.12 -3.17
N ASP A 69 -2.60 10.92 -4.44
CA ASP A 69 -1.82 11.85 -5.27
C ASP A 69 -2.67 12.53 -6.37
N GLY A 70 -4.00 12.35 -6.30
CA GLY A 70 -4.96 12.81 -7.32
C GLY A 70 -5.27 11.79 -8.42
N GLU A 71 -4.48 10.72 -8.57
CA GLU A 71 -4.72 9.63 -9.52
C GLU A 71 -4.88 8.27 -8.81
N TYR A 72 -4.03 8.01 -7.82
CA TYR A 72 -4.01 6.82 -6.99
C TYR A 72 -4.40 7.14 -5.55
N GLU A 73 -5.04 6.18 -4.90
CA GLU A 73 -5.37 6.20 -3.48
C GLU A 73 -4.82 4.93 -2.80
N TRP A 74 -4.35 5.06 -1.56
CA TRP A 74 -3.80 3.97 -0.74
C TRP A 74 -3.94 4.26 0.75
N CYS A 75 -3.74 3.23 1.55
CA CYS A 75 -3.59 3.37 3.00
C CYS A 75 -2.11 3.35 3.41
N ASP A 76 -1.77 3.97 4.54
CA ASP A 76 -0.40 4.00 5.09
C ASP A 76 0.23 2.61 5.30
N PHE A 77 -0.58 1.59 5.62
CA PHE A 77 -0.08 0.22 5.75
C PHE A 77 0.50 -0.33 4.44
N LEU A 78 0.20 0.22 3.25
CA LEU A 78 0.89 -0.17 2.01
C LEU A 78 2.41 0.05 2.10
N ALA A 79 2.84 1.17 2.70
CA ALA A 79 4.25 1.47 2.89
C ALA A 79 4.93 0.45 3.82
N TYR A 80 4.22 -0.01 4.87
CA TYR A 80 4.68 -1.10 5.72
C TYR A 80 4.90 -2.37 4.89
N HIS A 81 3.92 -2.79 4.07
CA HIS A 81 4.04 -4.02 3.29
C HIS A 81 5.18 -3.96 2.26
N ILE A 82 5.39 -2.80 1.60
CA ILE A 82 6.51 -2.62 0.66
C ILE A 82 7.86 -2.71 1.38
N LYS A 83 7.95 -2.15 2.60
CA LYS A 83 9.18 -2.19 3.40
C LYS A 83 9.54 -3.61 3.81
N HIS A 84 8.55 -4.39 4.26
CA HIS A 84 8.77 -5.72 4.84
C HIS A 84 8.74 -6.87 3.81
N TYR A 85 8.04 -6.69 2.69
CA TYR A 85 7.82 -7.73 1.68
C TYR A 85 8.13 -7.23 0.27
N ASN A 86 8.44 -8.17 -0.63
CA ASN A 86 8.55 -7.90 -2.06
C ASN A 86 7.16 -7.95 -2.69
N ILE A 87 6.49 -6.79 -2.71
CA ILE A 87 5.14 -6.63 -3.26
C ILE A 87 5.24 -6.11 -4.70
N ARG A 88 4.67 -6.80 -5.67
CA ARG A 88 4.54 -6.28 -7.03
C ARG A 88 3.54 -5.13 -7.05
N LEU A 89 3.93 -3.99 -7.60
CA LEU A 89 3.05 -2.84 -7.84
C LEU A 89 2.71 -2.73 -9.33
N PRO A 90 1.58 -2.07 -9.69
CA PRO A 90 1.25 -1.84 -11.09
C PRO A 90 2.36 -1.09 -11.83
N GLU A 91 2.74 -1.53 -13.03
CA GLU A 91 3.83 -0.90 -13.79
C GLU A 91 3.56 0.58 -14.11
N GLU A 92 2.30 0.95 -14.37
CA GLU A 92 1.92 2.34 -14.60
C GLU A 92 2.21 3.23 -13.38
N PHE A 93 2.01 2.70 -12.17
CA PHE A 93 2.30 3.41 -10.93
C PHE A 93 3.81 3.60 -10.74
N ILE A 94 4.59 2.56 -11.00
CA ILE A 94 6.05 2.61 -10.93
C ILE A 94 6.63 3.63 -11.94
N LYS A 95 6.16 3.60 -13.19
CA LYS A 95 6.55 4.57 -14.23
C LYS A 95 6.21 6.01 -13.84
N LYS A 96 5.06 6.23 -13.19
CA LYS A 96 4.64 7.56 -12.69
C LYS A 96 5.59 8.11 -11.63
N ILE A 97 6.05 7.27 -10.69
CA ILE A 97 7.02 7.68 -9.66
C ILE A 97 8.41 7.92 -10.27
N GLY A 98 8.73 7.25 -11.38
CA GLY A 98 10.02 7.35 -12.07
C GLY A 98 11.09 6.45 -11.45
N VAL A 99 10.70 5.23 -11.07
CA VAL A 99 11.52 4.24 -10.34
C VAL A 99 11.46 2.86 -10.95
#